data_AF-A0A4Q7ZPM7-F1
#
_entry.id   AF-A0A4Q7ZPM7-F1
#
_cell.length_a   1.000
_cell.length_b   1.000
_cell.length_c   1.000
_cell.angle_alpha   90.00
_cell.angle_beta   90.00
_cell.angle_gamma   90.00
#
_symmetry.space_group_name_H-M   'P 1'
#
loop_
_entity.id
_entity.type
_entity.pdbx_description
1 polymer ?
#
loop_
_entity_poly.entity_id
_entity_poly.type
_entity_poly.pdbx_seq_one_letter_code
_entity_poly.pdbx_strand_id
1 'polypeptide(L)'
;MSTATSPAVAAASRWLRPYLTGRDGPMQASEVIAAGRQAGHAERSVRRAVHVLGVCVQGKRTRGGQGVLWSLPVDAGSEPDTRSTPEPHGDRDARPGEPSPPEDAVQIGREMVAFLNAALLDPRSHESADVWRRRGLL
;
A
#
# COMPACT_ATOMS: atom_id res chain seq x y z
N MET A 1 20.54 -6.40 7.51
CA MET A 1 20.28 -7.85 7.67
C MET A 1 19.06 -8.21 6.85
N SER A 2 19.24 -8.83 5.68
CA SER A 2 18.12 -9.25 4.83
C SER A 2 17.54 -10.55 5.39
N THR A 3 16.30 -10.52 5.88
CA THR A 3 15.63 -11.74 6.35
C THR A 3 15.38 -12.67 5.17
N ALA A 4 15.80 -13.92 5.30
CA ALA A 4 15.54 -14.94 4.28
C ALA A 4 14.02 -15.03 4.05
N THR A 5 13.59 -14.83 2.80
CA THR A 5 12.18 -14.92 2.43
C THR A 5 11.72 -16.37 2.55
N SER A 6 10.61 -16.61 3.27
CA SER A 6 10.04 -17.94 3.43
C SER A 6 9.72 -18.59 2.07
N PRO A 7 9.95 -19.90 1.88
CA PRO A 7 9.68 -20.57 0.61
C PRO A 7 8.22 -20.46 0.17
N ALA A 8 7.27 -20.39 1.13
CA ALA A 8 5.85 -20.20 0.82
C ALA A 8 5.55 -18.82 0.23
N VAL A 9 6.26 -17.77 0.70
CA VAL A 9 6.13 -16.41 0.15
C VAL A 9 6.79 -16.34 -1.21
N ALA A 10 7.96 -16.96 -1.39
CA ALA A 10 8.64 -17.01 -2.69
C ALA A 10 7.78 -17.73 -3.76
N ALA A 11 7.12 -18.84 -3.40
CA ALA A 11 6.18 -19.53 -4.28
C ALA A 11 4.98 -18.66 -4.65
N ALA A 12 4.36 -17.98 -3.67
CA ALA A 12 3.25 -17.07 -3.92
C ALA A 12 3.66 -15.87 -4.80
N SER A 13 4.86 -15.30 -4.61
CA SER A 13 5.39 -14.22 -5.46
C SER A 13 5.59 -14.66 -6.91
N ARG A 14 6.10 -15.89 -7.14
CA ARG A 14 6.27 -16.45 -8.49
C ARG A 14 4.95 -16.67 -9.21
N TRP A 15 3.90 -17.06 -8.49
CA TRP A 15 2.55 -17.20 -9.05
C TRP A 15 1.87 -15.83 -9.27
N LEU A 16 2.00 -14.91 -8.32
CA LEU A 16 1.29 -13.63 -8.33
C LEU A 16 1.76 -12.70 -9.47
N ARG A 17 3.06 -12.73 -9.80
CA ARG A 17 3.63 -11.89 -10.86
C ARG A 17 2.97 -12.12 -12.22
N PRO A 18 2.97 -13.33 -12.82
CA PRO A 18 2.31 -13.58 -14.10
C PRO A 18 0.80 -13.38 -14.04
N TYR A 19 0.17 -13.66 -12.89
CA TYR A 19 -1.27 -13.46 -12.70
C TYR A 19 -1.67 -11.99 -12.82
N LEU A 20 -0.91 -11.08 -12.19
CA LEU A 20 -1.17 -9.65 -12.27
C LEU A 20 -0.72 -9.03 -13.60
N THR A 21 0.37 -9.51 -14.22
CA THR A 21 0.81 -8.99 -15.53
C THR A 21 -0.10 -9.43 -16.69
N GLY A 22 -0.76 -10.58 -16.57
CA GLY A 22 -1.70 -11.04 -17.60
C GLY A 22 -3.04 -10.30 -17.60
N ARG A 23 -3.26 -9.40 -16.64
CA ARG A 23 -4.48 -8.60 -16.50
C ARG A 23 -4.12 -7.15 -16.76
N ASP A 24 -4.77 -6.53 -17.74
CA ASP A 24 -4.56 -5.12 -18.08
C ASP A 24 -5.19 -4.20 -17.02
N GLY A 25 -4.60 -4.14 -15.83
CA GLY A 25 -4.92 -3.13 -14.83
C GLY A 25 -5.02 -3.59 -13.37
N PRO A 26 -5.42 -2.67 -12.47
CA PRO A 26 -5.56 -2.94 -11.05
C PRO A 26 -6.67 -3.95 -10.78
N MET A 27 -6.37 -4.96 -9.94
CA MET A 27 -7.31 -5.99 -9.53
C MET A 27 -7.77 -5.78 -8.08
N GLN A 28 -8.98 -6.25 -7.74
CA GLN A 28 -9.42 -6.20 -6.34
C GLN A 28 -8.64 -7.21 -5.50
N ALA A 29 -8.20 -6.80 -4.31
CA ALA A 29 -7.47 -7.65 -3.39
C ALA A 29 -8.23 -8.93 -3.04
N SER A 30 -9.57 -8.85 -2.90
CA SER A 30 -10.45 -10.00 -2.68
C SER A 30 -10.37 -11.03 -3.81
N GLU A 31 -10.40 -10.58 -5.06
CA GLU A 31 -10.30 -11.44 -6.24
C GLU A 31 -8.92 -12.10 -6.33
N VAL A 32 -7.86 -11.34 -6.10
CA VAL A 32 -6.48 -11.85 -6.10
C VAL A 32 -6.29 -12.89 -4.99
N ILE A 33 -6.81 -12.63 -3.79
CA ILE A 33 -6.75 -13.58 -2.67
C ILE A 33 -7.56 -14.85 -2.99
N ALA A 34 -8.76 -14.71 -3.58
CA ALA A 34 -9.57 -15.85 -3.97
C ALA A 34 -8.88 -16.73 -5.02
N ALA A 35 -8.31 -16.12 -6.06
CA ALA A 35 -7.54 -16.82 -7.08
C ALA A 35 -6.27 -17.49 -6.50
N GLY A 36 -5.58 -16.82 -5.58
CA GLY A 36 -4.42 -17.37 -4.90
C GLY A 36 -4.76 -18.59 -4.05
N ARG A 37 -5.91 -18.57 -3.37
CA ARG A 37 -6.42 -19.74 -2.64
C ARG A 37 -6.76 -20.89 -3.57
N GLN A 38 -7.41 -20.63 -4.71
CA GLN A 38 -7.70 -21.64 -5.74
C GLN A 38 -6.41 -22.26 -6.31
N ALA A 39 -5.32 -21.49 -6.38
CA ALA A 39 -3.99 -21.96 -6.77
C ALA A 39 -3.22 -22.68 -5.65
N GLY A 40 -3.81 -22.85 -4.46
CA GLY A 40 -3.18 -23.55 -3.33
C GLY A 40 -2.29 -22.68 -2.44
N HIS A 41 -2.33 -21.35 -2.58
CA HIS A 41 -1.58 -20.44 -1.73
C HIS A 41 -2.39 -19.95 -0.53
N ALA A 42 -1.77 -19.97 0.66
CA ALA A 42 -2.36 -19.36 1.84
C ALA A 42 -2.48 -17.83 1.67
N GLU A 43 -3.59 -17.25 2.12
CA GLU A 43 -3.83 -15.80 2.05
C GLU A 43 -2.67 -14.99 2.65
N ARG A 44 -2.13 -15.42 3.79
CA ARG A 44 -1.01 -14.77 4.46
C ARG A 44 0.24 -14.71 3.57
N SER A 45 0.49 -15.76 2.78
CA SER A 45 1.60 -15.82 1.84
C SER A 45 1.37 -14.88 0.65
N VAL A 46 0.15 -14.82 0.13
CA VAL A 46 -0.23 -13.90 -0.97
C VAL A 46 -0.05 -12.45 -0.53
N ARG A 47 -0.56 -12.07 0.65
CA ARG A 47 -0.40 -10.71 1.21
C ARG A 47 1.07 -10.35 1.40
N ARG A 48 1.90 -11.26 1.93
CA ARG A 48 3.35 -11.02 2.04
C ARG A 48 4.03 -10.91 0.67
N ALA A 49 3.62 -11.71 -0.30
CA ALA A 49 4.14 -11.67 -1.65
C ALA A 49 3.89 -10.31 -2.34
N VAL A 50 2.74 -9.68 -2.10
CA VAL A 50 2.42 -8.31 -2.57
C VAL A 50 3.45 -7.31 -2.08
N HIS A 51 3.82 -7.35 -0.79
CA HIS A 51 4.85 -6.48 -0.23
C HIS A 51 6.24 -6.76 -0.84
N VAL A 52 6.59 -8.03 -1.02
CA VAL A 52 7.87 -8.43 -1.64
C VAL A 52 7.98 -7.95 -3.09
N LEU A 53 6.87 -7.96 -3.83
CA LEU A 53 6.81 -7.51 -5.22
C LEU A 53 6.68 -5.98 -5.36
N GLY A 54 6.54 -5.24 -4.26
CA GLY A 54 6.32 -3.80 -4.31
C GLY A 54 5.00 -3.40 -4.99
N VAL A 55 3.98 -4.26 -4.95
CA VAL A 55 2.66 -4.01 -5.54
C VAL A 55 2.06 -2.75 -4.91
N CYS A 56 1.63 -1.81 -5.74
CA CYS A 56 0.97 -0.60 -5.28
C CYS A 56 -0.43 -0.95 -4.76
N VAL A 57 -0.68 -0.55 -3.52
CA VAL A 57 -1.97 -0.74 -2.86
C VAL A 57 -2.74 0.59 -2.96
N GLN A 58 -3.72 0.65 -3.85
CA GLN A 58 -4.58 1.82 -4.00
C GLN A 58 -5.90 1.59 -3.28
N GLY A 59 -6.11 2.35 -2.19
CA GLY A 59 -7.43 2.44 -1.56
C GLY A 59 -8.33 3.33 -2.41
N LYS A 60 -9.24 2.73 -3.21
CA LYS A 60 -10.19 3.50 -4.01
C LYS A 60 -11.59 3.25 -3.49
N ARG A 61 -12.31 4.33 -3.15
CA ARG A 61 -13.75 4.26 -2.92
C ARG A 61 -14.40 4.03 -4.29
N THR A 62 -14.75 2.79 -4.60
CA THR A 62 -15.52 2.49 -5.81
C THR A 62 -17.00 2.74 -5.53
N ARG A 63 -17.76 3.11 -6.56
CA ARG A 63 -19.19 3.51 -6.44
C ARG A 63 -20.09 2.40 -5.85
N GLY A 64 -19.60 1.15 -5.77
CA GLY A 64 -20.30 -0.02 -5.24
C GLY A 64 -19.65 -0.67 -4.00
N GLY A 65 -18.64 -0.05 -3.39
CA GLY A 65 -17.99 -0.62 -2.21
C GLY A 65 -16.58 -0.11 -1.95
N GLN A 66 -16.18 -0.11 -0.69
CA GLN A 66 -14.78 0.13 -0.30
C GLN A 66 -13.98 -1.12 -0.66
N GLY A 67 -13.04 -0.99 -1.60
CA GLY A 67 -12.20 -2.08 -2.06
C GLY A 67 -10.75 -1.64 -2.18
N VAL A 68 -9.83 -2.53 -1.82
CA VAL A 68 -8.41 -2.32 -2.00
C VAL A 68 -8.03 -2.85 -3.38
N LEU A 69 -7.45 -2.00 -4.22
CA LEU A 69 -6.96 -2.36 -5.54
C LEU A 69 -5.46 -2.61 -5.50
N TRP A 70 -5.02 -3.67 -6.16
CA TRP A 70 -3.62 -4.09 -6.28
C TRP A 70 -3.18 -4.01 -7.73
N SER A 71 -2.09 -3.29 -7.99
CA SER A 71 -1.44 -3.23 -9.30
C SER A 71 0.06 -3.40 -9.14
N LEU A 72 0.70 -4.13 -10.06
CA LEU A 72 2.15 -4.08 -10.15
C LEU A 72 2.58 -2.65 -10.50
N PRO A 73 3.68 -2.14 -9.91
CA PRO A 73 4.28 -0.91 -10.40
C PRO A 73 4.63 -1.15 -11.88
N VAL A 74 4.16 -0.28 -12.76
CA VAL A 74 4.67 -0.24 -14.13
C VAL A 74 6.17 0.00 -13.97
N ASP A 75 7.01 -0.90 -14.46
CA ASP A 75 8.46 -0.73 -14.45
C ASP A 75 8.75 0.69 -14.92
N ALA A 76 9.16 1.56 -13.99
CA ALA A 76 9.39 2.97 -14.23
C ALA A 76 10.67 3.20 -15.06
N GLY A 77 10.98 2.28 -15.98
CA GLY A 77 11.99 2.44 -17.03
C GLY A 77 11.50 3.31 -18.19
N SER A 78 10.26 3.81 -18.14
CA SER A 78 9.88 5.02 -18.85
C SER A 78 9.97 6.19 -17.87
N GLU A 79 11.19 6.65 -17.63
CA GLU A 79 11.38 8.00 -17.11
C GLU A 79 10.57 8.94 -18.03
N PRO A 80 9.65 9.78 -17.53
CA PRO A 80 9.37 11.00 -18.27
C PRO A 80 10.71 11.73 -18.34
N ASP A 81 11.23 11.90 -19.55
CA ASP A 81 12.33 12.80 -19.87
C ASP A 81 11.93 14.22 -19.44
N THR A 82 12.09 14.49 -18.16
CA THR A 82 12.08 15.83 -17.58
C THR A 82 13.50 16.16 -17.20
N ARG A 83 14.41 16.16 -18.19
CA ARG A 83 15.44 17.21 -18.25
C ARG A 83 14.78 18.57 -18.49
N SER A 84 13.94 18.99 -17.54
CA SER A 84 13.78 20.41 -17.28
C SER A 84 14.94 20.76 -16.36
N THR A 85 16.10 21.00 -16.95
CA THR A 85 17.16 21.78 -16.34
C THR A 85 16.50 23.01 -15.71
N PRO A 86 16.48 23.17 -14.37
CA PRO A 86 16.04 24.42 -13.80
C PRO A 86 17.05 25.47 -14.27
N GLU A 87 16.63 26.39 -15.14
CA GLU A 87 17.41 27.58 -15.41
C GLU A 87 17.70 28.27 -14.07
N PRO A 88 18.94 28.70 -13.81
CA PRO A 88 19.27 29.43 -12.60
C PRO A 88 18.63 30.83 -12.70
N HIS A 89 17.37 30.95 -12.31
CA HIS A 89 16.74 32.24 -12.11
C HIS A 89 17.24 32.81 -10.79
N GLY A 90 18.08 33.83 -10.93
CA GLY A 90 18.81 34.49 -9.87
C GLY A 90 17.93 35.12 -8.80
N ASP A 91 18.62 35.39 -7.69
CA ASP A 91 18.40 36.49 -6.75
C ASP A 91 17.05 37.20 -6.83
N ARG A 92 16.15 36.84 -5.91
CA ARG A 92 15.18 37.80 -5.39
C ARG A 92 14.90 37.53 -3.92
N ASP A 93 15.68 38.23 -3.11
CA ASP A 93 15.25 39.01 -1.95
C ASP A 93 14.00 38.54 -1.18
N ALA A 94 14.27 38.04 0.03
CA ALA A 94 13.60 38.38 1.27
C ALA A 94 12.06 38.39 1.32
N ARG A 95 11.48 37.34 1.93
CA ARG A 95 10.32 37.49 2.82
C ARG A 95 10.38 36.52 4.01
N PRO A 96 10.31 37.01 5.26
CA PRO A 96 10.26 36.19 6.45
C PRO A 96 8.82 35.79 6.81
N GLY A 97 8.63 34.53 7.21
CA GLY A 97 7.47 34.08 7.98
C GLY A 97 6.55 33.10 7.26
N GLU A 98 6.99 31.85 7.11
CA GLU A 98 6.08 30.73 6.85
C GLU A 98 5.87 29.97 8.18
N PRO A 99 4.63 29.87 8.69
CA PRO A 99 4.36 29.15 9.93
C PRO A 99 4.53 27.65 9.73
N SER A 100 5.39 27.04 10.53
CA SER A 100 5.56 25.58 10.58
C SER A 100 4.21 24.87 10.73
N PRO A 101 3.94 23.81 9.95
CA PRO A 101 2.73 23.02 10.12
C PRO A 101 2.70 22.41 11.54
N PRO A 102 1.52 22.32 12.19
CA PRO A 102 1.39 21.78 13.54
C PRO A 102 1.84 20.32 13.56
N GLU A 103 2.66 19.98 14.57
CA GLU A 103 3.30 18.66 14.76
C GLU A 103 2.28 17.49 14.82
N ASP A 104 1.01 17.78 15.10
CA ASP A 104 -0.08 16.81 15.19
C ASP A 104 -0.39 16.06 13.88
N ALA A 105 -0.15 16.67 12.71
CA ALA A 105 -0.46 16.03 11.43
C ALA A 105 0.47 14.85 11.11
N VAL A 106 1.69 14.86 11.66
CA VAL A 106 2.70 13.81 11.44
C VAL A 106 2.47 12.62 12.38
N GLN A 107 1.88 12.85 13.56
CA GLN A 107 1.56 11.80 14.54
C GLN A 107 0.47 10.86 14.01
N ILE A 108 -0.60 11.40 13.41
CA ILE A 108 -1.76 10.62 12.93
C ILE A 108 -1.35 9.62 11.84
N GLY A 109 -0.44 10.01 10.94
CA GLY A 109 0.07 9.13 9.88
C GLY A 109 0.90 7.95 10.42
N ARG A 110 1.68 8.16 11.49
CA ARG A 110 2.49 7.10 12.11
C ARG A 110 1.65 6.11 12.91
N GLU A 111 0.60 6.57 13.60
CA GLU A 111 -0.28 5.68 14.37
C GLU A 111 -1.15 4.79 13.47
N MET A 112 -1.61 5.29 12.32
CA MET A 112 -2.43 4.49 11.40
C MET A 112 -1.66 3.32 10.78
N VAL A 113 -0.37 3.50 10.50
CA VAL A 113 0.51 2.44 10.00
C VAL A 113 0.82 1.40 11.08
N ALA A 114 1.02 1.83 12.33
CA ALA A 114 1.23 0.93 13.46
C ALA A 114 -0.03 0.08 13.77
N PHE A 115 -1.22 0.67 13.68
CA PHE A 115 -2.49 -0.03 13.91
C PHE A 115 -2.78 -1.07 12.84
N LEU A 116 -2.55 -0.76 11.55
CA LEU A 116 -2.67 -1.74 10.47
C LEU A 116 -1.67 -2.90 10.66
N ASN A 117 -0.46 -2.61 11.16
CA ASN A 117 0.51 -3.65 11.48
C ASN A 117 0.05 -4.51 12.67
N ALA A 118 -0.46 -3.92 13.75
CA ALA A 118 -0.95 -4.63 14.93
C ALA A 118 -2.18 -5.52 14.63
N ALA A 119 -3.14 -5.02 13.84
CA ALA A 119 -4.33 -5.77 13.43
C ALA A 119 -4.00 -6.98 12.52
N LEU A 120 -2.85 -6.95 11.83
CA LEU A 120 -2.33 -8.06 11.02
C LEU A 120 -1.59 -9.13 11.85
N LEU A 121 -1.24 -8.83 13.11
CA LEU A 121 -0.45 -9.68 14.00
C LEU A 121 -1.30 -10.42 15.06
N ASP A 122 -2.48 -9.91 15.43
CA ASP A 122 -3.37 -10.57 16.42
C ASP A 122 -4.85 -10.67 15.95
N PRO A 123 -5.28 -11.84 15.44
CA PRO A 123 -6.65 -12.06 14.97
C PRO A 123 -7.69 -12.26 16.09
N ARG A 124 -7.34 -12.07 17.38
CA ARG A 124 -8.28 -12.23 18.51
C ARG A 124 -8.83 -10.93 19.10
N SER A 125 -8.42 -9.75 18.63
CA SER A 125 -9.04 -8.49 19.06
C SER A 125 -10.35 -8.21 18.31
N HIS A 126 -11.40 -8.91 18.71
CA HIS A 126 -12.78 -8.65 18.27
C HIS A 126 -13.41 -7.41 18.95
N GLU A 127 -12.64 -6.61 19.67
CA GLU A 127 -13.12 -5.43 20.40
C GLU A 127 -13.02 -4.10 19.62
N SER A 128 -12.37 -4.05 18.46
CA SER A 128 -12.11 -2.77 17.82
C SER A 128 -13.35 -2.13 17.17
N ALA A 129 -14.30 -2.92 16.66
CA ALA A 129 -15.47 -2.37 15.93
C ALA A 129 -16.41 -1.54 16.84
N ASP A 130 -16.55 -1.91 18.10
CA ASP A 130 -17.40 -1.19 19.06
C ASP A 130 -16.79 0.14 19.52
N VAL A 131 -15.46 0.24 19.57
CA VAL A 131 -14.75 1.48 19.92
C VAL A 131 -15.00 2.57 18.87
N TRP A 132 -15.06 2.21 17.58
CA TRP A 132 -15.31 3.15 16.49
C TRP A 132 -16.78 3.61 16.43
N ARG A 133 -17.75 2.73 16.73
CA ARG A 133 -19.16 3.15 16.91
C ARG A 133 -19.33 4.08 18.10
N ARG A 134 -18.65 3.82 19.22
CA ARG A 134 -18.75 4.64 20.44
C ARG A 134 -18.12 6.03 20.28
N ARG A 135 -17.23 6.22 19.30
CA ARG A 135 -16.62 7.51 18.94
C ARG A 135 -17.34 8.25 17.80
N GLY A 136 -18.42 7.72 17.24
CA GLY A 136 -19.23 8.41 16.23
C GLY A 136 -18.54 8.62 14.88
N LEU A 137 -17.55 7.79 14.55
CA LEU A 137 -16.76 7.86 13.31
C LEU A 137 -17.15 6.79 12.28
N LEU A 138 -18.28 6.11 12.50
CA LEU A 138 -18.93 5.15 11.62
C LEU A 138 -20.39 5.53 11.43
#